data_AF-A0A6B1AFG7-F1
#
_entry.id   AF-A0A6B1AFG7-F1
#
_cell.length_a   1.000
_cell.length_b   1.000
_cell.length_c   1.000
_cell.angle_alpha   90.00
_cell.angle_beta   90.00
_cell.angle_gamma   90.00
#
_symmetry.space_group_name_H-M   'P 1'
#
loop_
_entity.id
_entity.type
_entity.pdbx_description
1 polymer ?
#
loop_
_entity_poly.entity_id
_entity_poly.type
_entity_poly.pdbx_seq_one_letter_code
_entity_poly.pdbx_strand_id
1 'polypeptide(L)'
;MIESVDEAETNLIRAKLQDFFTRNPEADLRREPRGTSVINPWGERDLEIPVASDNAGLLEALNALRLAPRFTAIWHEDKSDLEIIYTVLSKDDPLLRRKFEFRYSGDPYECSFELSSRRLRLLASEARDTSTKGPPSFRNLLPFHHFEHTLRADPDSTFTLNGTPTSFWIRGLESFNEDFVAEMVRNLNFHMSHFDRNTPRVIVHEEKMDVDSPDQHSPPQVEYFPEILTGREIDQHLLILWESAHSGDPFLRFIQYYQILEYAGFYYLQAEVRRAVERAISVPDAASRPERVTQRVLDAMSAQTLQGNQQINAMIAECVDPAEMLEMLEASIDAFSHDLTFDGGFTLKAILPESVTYEDFKRVWNGEFPRALHNLRNALVHARESRQTTMIAPTRANQVKLNPWLLPLAETAGRVMLYSGK
;
A
#
# COMPACT_ATOMS: atom_id res chain seq x y z
N MET A 1 -49.36 -4.56 -23.85
CA MET A 1 -48.79 -5.71 -24.60
C MET A 1 -47.28 -5.59 -24.77
N ILE A 2 -46.72 -4.38 -24.97
CA ILE A 2 -45.26 -4.16 -24.98
C ILE A 2 -44.68 -4.19 -23.56
N GLU A 3 -45.33 -3.53 -22.59
CA GLU A 3 -44.90 -3.55 -21.17
C GLU A 3 -44.85 -4.97 -20.56
N SER A 4 -45.74 -5.88 -20.98
CA SER A 4 -45.83 -7.24 -20.44
C SER A 4 -44.76 -8.20 -20.96
N VAL A 5 -44.15 -7.92 -22.12
CA VAL A 5 -43.06 -8.75 -22.69
C VAL A 5 -41.73 -8.33 -22.09
N ASP A 6 -41.54 -7.03 -21.86
CA ASP A 6 -40.30 -6.48 -21.29
C ASP A 6 -40.12 -6.84 -19.81
N GLU A 7 -41.21 -6.84 -19.02
CA GLU A 7 -41.17 -7.29 -17.62
C GLU A 7 -40.84 -8.79 -17.52
N ALA A 8 -41.32 -9.60 -18.47
CA ALA A 8 -41.00 -11.02 -18.55
C ALA A 8 -39.51 -11.26 -18.83
N GLU A 9 -38.88 -10.44 -19.66
CA GLU A 9 -37.44 -10.54 -19.93
C GLU A 9 -36.60 -10.19 -18.70
N THR A 10 -36.90 -9.08 -18.01
CA THR A 10 -36.18 -8.70 -16.78
C THR A 10 -36.32 -9.78 -15.70
N ASN A 11 -37.51 -10.36 -15.54
CA ASN A 11 -37.73 -11.47 -14.61
C ASN A 11 -36.95 -12.74 -15.01
N LEU A 12 -36.87 -13.05 -16.30
CA LEU A 12 -36.06 -14.16 -16.81
C LEU A 12 -34.56 -13.94 -16.51
N ILE A 13 -34.04 -12.72 -16.73
CA ILE A 13 -32.65 -12.38 -16.43
C ILE A 13 -32.40 -12.50 -14.92
N ARG A 14 -33.30 -11.99 -14.07
CA ARG A 14 -33.19 -12.11 -12.61
C ARG A 14 -33.11 -13.57 -12.16
N ALA A 15 -33.98 -14.43 -12.72
CA ALA A 15 -33.96 -15.85 -12.42
C ALA A 15 -32.65 -16.51 -12.86
N LYS A 16 -32.12 -16.13 -14.03
CA LYS A 16 -30.82 -16.62 -14.51
C LYS A 16 -29.65 -16.13 -13.66
N LEU A 17 -29.74 -14.97 -13.02
CA LEU A 17 -28.68 -14.35 -12.19
C LEU A 17 -28.90 -14.50 -10.69
N GLN A 18 -29.73 -15.46 -10.26
CA GLN A 18 -30.07 -15.63 -8.85
C GLN A 18 -28.83 -15.82 -7.95
N ASP A 19 -27.87 -16.63 -8.39
CA ASP A 19 -26.63 -16.89 -7.67
C ASP A 19 -25.79 -15.62 -7.52
N PHE A 20 -25.69 -14.83 -8.59
CA PHE A 20 -25.01 -13.54 -8.56
C PHE A 20 -25.63 -12.59 -7.53
N PHE A 21 -26.96 -12.39 -7.54
CA PHE A 21 -27.63 -11.49 -6.58
C PHE A 21 -27.59 -12.00 -5.13
N THR A 22 -27.53 -13.32 -4.93
CA THR A 22 -27.37 -13.90 -3.60
C THR A 22 -26.00 -13.54 -3.00
N ARG A 23 -24.94 -13.50 -3.83
CA ARG A 23 -23.57 -13.19 -3.40
C ARG A 23 -23.24 -11.71 -3.41
N ASN A 24 -23.99 -10.92 -4.18
CA ASN A 24 -23.78 -9.49 -4.38
C ASN A 24 -25.08 -8.75 -4.04
N PRO A 25 -25.48 -8.70 -2.75
CA PRO A 25 -26.80 -8.21 -2.34
C PRO A 25 -27.04 -6.73 -2.62
N GLU A 26 -25.98 -5.96 -2.87
CA GLU A 26 -26.07 -4.54 -3.22
C GLU A 26 -26.36 -4.31 -4.71
N ALA A 27 -26.08 -5.31 -5.56
CA ALA A 27 -26.36 -5.26 -6.98
C ALA A 27 -27.86 -5.52 -7.25
N ASP A 28 -28.40 -4.86 -8.27
CA ASP A 28 -29.79 -5.04 -8.66
C ASP A 28 -29.96 -4.95 -10.20
N LEU A 29 -31.16 -5.23 -10.71
CA LEU A 29 -31.51 -5.00 -12.12
C LEU A 29 -32.30 -3.72 -12.28
N ARG A 30 -31.89 -2.91 -13.25
CA ARG A 30 -32.64 -1.75 -13.72
C ARG A 30 -32.99 -1.91 -15.19
N ARG A 31 -34.23 -1.56 -15.52
CA ARG A 31 -34.66 -1.43 -16.93
C ARG A 31 -34.22 -0.07 -17.44
N GLU A 32 -33.54 -0.08 -18.57
CA GLU A 32 -33.12 1.10 -19.32
C GLU A 32 -33.79 1.12 -20.70
N PRO A 33 -33.86 2.28 -21.38
CA PRO A 33 -34.40 2.37 -22.74
C PRO A 33 -33.71 1.46 -23.75
N ARG A 34 -32.46 1.06 -23.47
CA ARG A 34 -31.62 0.23 -24.35
C ARG A 34 -31.56 -1.25 -23.93
N GLY A 35 -32.26 -1.66 -22.89
CA GLY A 35 -32.22 -3.03 -22.39
C GLY A 35 -32.27 -3.13 -20.87
N THR A 36 -31.88 -4.28 -20.33
CA THR A 36 -31.76 -4.49 -18.89
C THR A 36 -30.29 -4.37 -18.48
N SER A 37 -30.00 -3.74 -17.35
CA SER A 37 -28.65 -3.61 -16.82
C SER A 37 -28.59 -4.08 -15.37
N VAL A 38 -27.48 -4.70 -14.99
CA VAL A 38 -27.09 -4.82 -13.59
C VAL A 38 -26.57 -3.46 -13.13
N ILE A 39 -27.14 -2.93 -12.06
CA ILE A 39 -26.77 -1.67 -11.41
C ILE A 39 -26.17 -1.94 -10.04
N ASN A 40 -25.42 -0.97 -9.52
CA ASN A 40 -24.70 -1.09 -8.26
C ASN A 40 -23.76 -2.31 -8.16
N PRO A 41 -23.06 -2.72 -9.24
CA PRO A 41 -22.04 -3.73 -9.11
C PRO A 41 -20.96 -3.20 -8.14
N TRP A 42 -20.41 -4.06 -7.26
CA TRP A 42 -19.55 -3.63 -6.14
C TRP A 42 -20.17 -2.63 -5.13
N GLY A 43 -21.49 -2.42 -5.15
CA GLY A 43 -22.14 -1.41 -4.30
C GLY A 43 -22.13 0.01 -4.86
N GLU A 44 -21.74 0.16 -6.12
CA GLU A 44 -21.34 1.44 -6.70
C GLU A 44 -22.34 1.95 -7.73
N ARG A 45 -22.88 3.16 -7.50
CA ARG A 45 -23.97 3.71 -8.34
C ARG A 45 -23.53 4.12 -9.74
N ASP A 46 -22.23 4.32 -9.93
CA ASP A 46 -21.67 4.94 -11.12
C ASP A 46 -21.27 3.90 -12.19
N LEU A 47 -21.47 2.62 -11.93
CA LEU A 47 -21.16 1.54 -12.86
C LEU A 47 -22.44 0.76 -13.19
N GLU A 48 -22.63 0.43 -14.47
CA GLU A 48 -23.67 -0.49 -14.91
C GLU A 48 -23.11 -1.55 -15.86
N ILE A 49 -23.72 -2.74 -15.85
CA ILE A 49 -23.36 -3.84 -16.74
C ILE A 49 -24.63 -4.23 -17.52
N PRO A 50 -24.76 -3.80 -18.78
CA PRO A 50 -25.82 -4.25 -19.67
C PRO A 50 -25.84 -5.77 -19.78
N VAL A 51 -27.03 -6.34 -19.67
CA VAL A 51 -27.24 -7.79 -19.73
C VAL A 51 -28.41 -8.10 -20.67
N ALA A 52 -28.21 -9.12 -21.50
CA ALA A 52 -29.22 -9.65 -22.38
C ALA A 52 -29.51 -11.11 -22.03
N SER A 53 -30.77 -11.52 -22.17
CA SER A 53 -31.22 -12.86 -21.77
C SER A 53 -30.59 -14.00 -22.60
N ASP A 54 -30.06 -13.67 -23.78
CA ASP A 54 -29.39 -14.57 -24.72
C ASP A 54 -27.85 -14.57 -24.59
N ASN A 55 -27.26 -13.65 -23.84
CA ASN A 55 -25.80 -13.61 -23.58
C ASN A 55 -25.40 -14.61 -22.48
N ALA A 56 -25.53 -15.90 -22.78
CA ALA A 56 -25.26 -16.98 -21.83
C ALA A 56 -23.85 -16.89 -21.21
N GLY A 57 -22.85 -16.46 -21.98
CA GLY A 57 -21.46 -16.35 -21.52
C GLY A 57 -21.27 -15.30 -20.43
N LEU A 58 -21.90 -14.12 -20.55
CA LEU A 58 -21.84 -13.10 -19.51
C LEU A 58 -22.64 -13.52 -18.26
N LEU A 59 -23.81 -14.12 -18.45
CA LEU A 59 -24.65 -14.57 -17.33
C LEU A 59 -23.94 -15.66 -16.51
N GLU A 60 -23.30 -16.62 -17.17
CA GLU A 60 -22.47 -17.65 -16.53
C GLU A 60 -21.27 -17.02 -15.81
N ALA A 61 -20.61 -16.04 -16.45
CA ALA A 61 -19.50 -15.32 -15.84
C ALA A 61 -19.94 -14.63 -14.54
N LEU A 62 -21.01 -13.84 -14.57
CA LEU A 62 -21.53 -13.14 -13.38
C LEU A 62 -21.92 -14.11 -12.26
N ASN A 63 -22.61 -15.20 -12.58
CA ASN A 63 -22.98 -16.21 -11.58
C ASN A 63 -21.81 -16.95 -10.94
N ALA A 64 -20.59 -16.85 -11.46
CA ALA A 64 -19.40 -17.43 -10.84
C ALA A 64 -18.60 -16.42 -10.01
N LEU A 65 -19.05 -15.17 -9.91
CA LEU A 65 -18.31 -14.08 -9.29
C LEU A 65 -18.99 -13.53 -8.04
N ARG A 66 -18.16 -13.19 -7.06
CA ARG A 66 -18.48 -12.22 -6.01
C ARG A 66 -17.64 -10.97 -6.25
N LEU A 67 -18.30 -9.81 -6.21
CA LEU A 67 -17.74 -8.50 -6.46
C LEU A 67 -17.41 -7.88 -5.10
N ALA A 68 -16.14 -7.85 -4.72
CA ALA A 68 -15.72 -7.45 -3.37
C ALA A 68 -15.68 -5.91 -3.24
N PRO A 69 -16.61 -5.27 -2.53
CA PRO A 69 -16.72 -3.80 -2.51
C PRO A 69 -15.43 -3.10 -2.04
N ARG A 70 -14.69 -3.70 -1.10
CA ARG A 70 -13.43 -3.12 -0.59
C ARG A 70 -12.24 -3.29 -1.52
N PHE A 71 -12.38 -3.94 -2.67
CA PHE A 71 -11.24 -4.20 -3.56
C PHE A 71 -11.56 -3.93 -5.02
N THR A 72 -10.60 -3.37 -5.75
CA THR A 72 -10.65 -3.38 -7.22
C THR A 72 -10.39 -4.80 -7.74
N ALA A 73 -11.32 -5.72 -7.46
CA ALA A 73 -11.13 -7.16 -7.61
C ALA A 73 -12.45 -7.91 -7.79
N ILE A 74 -12.35 -9.11 -8.34
CA ILE A 74 -13.41 -10.12 -8.33
C ILE A 74 -12.92 -11.38 -7.62
N TRP A 75 -13.84 -12.02 -6.90
CA TRP A 75 -13.63 -13.32 -6.28
C TRP A 75 -14.28 -14.41 -7.14
N HIS A 76 -13.50 -15.43 -7.48
CA HIS A 76 -13.95 -16.61 -8.22
C HIS A 76 -14.42 -17.69 -7.27
N GLU A 77 -15.73 -17.83 -7.10
CA GLU A 77 -16.32 -18.78 -6.13
C GLU A 77 -15.98 -20.25 -6.43
N ASP A 78 -15.82 -20.60 -7.70
CA ASP A 78 -15.51 -21.96 -8.13
C ASP A 78 -14.03 -22.33 -7.95
N LYS A 79 -13.14 -21.33 -7.96
CA LYS A 79 -11.68 -21.53 -7.85
C LYS A 79 -11.13 -21.18 -6.47
N SER A 80 -11.88 -20.41 -5.71
CA SER A 80 -11.40 -19.76 -4.49
C SER A 80 -10.15 -18.90 -4.72
N ASP A 81 -10.18 -18.17 -5.83
CA ASP A 81 -9.10 -17.27 -6.25
C ASP A 81 -9.60 -15.82 -6.22
N LEU A 82 -8.76 -14.91 -5.70
CA LEU A 82 -8.98 -13.48 -5.80
C LEU A 82 -8.22 -12.92 -7.02
N GLU A 83 -8.96 -12.32 -7.95
CA GLU A 83 -8.42 -11.66 -9.14
C GLU A 83 -8.51 -10.13 -8.95
N ILE A 84 -7.38 -9.48 -8.67
CA ILE A 84 -7.27 -8.02 -8.60
C ILE A 84 -7.18 -7.46 -10.03
N ILE A 85 -8.12 -6.58 -10.36
CA ILE A 85 -8.23 -5.95 -11.68
C ILE A 85 -7.12 -4.92 -11.84
N TYR A 86 -6.14 -5.23 -12.69
CA TYR A 86 -4.97 -4.39 -12.85
C TYR A 86 -5.03 -3.54 -14.11
N THR A 87 -4.55 -4.01 -15.26
CA THR A 87 -4.52 -3.23 -16.51
C THR A 87 -4.18 -4.10 -17.73
N VAL A 88 -4.06 -3.48 -18.90
CA VAL A 88 -3.51 -4.09 -20.11
C VAL A 88 -2.02 -3.73 -20.21
N LEU A 89 -1.14 -4.71 -20.01
CA LEU A 89 0.31 -4.53 -20.07
C LEU A 89 0.86 -4.82 -21.46
N SER A 90 2.05 -4.30 -21.75
CA SER A 90 2.82 -4.77 -22.90
C SER A 90 3.23 -6.23 -22.70
N LYS A 91 3.29 -7.02 -23.77
CA LYS A 91 3.75 -8.44 -23.75
C LYS A 91 5.15 -8.62 -23.17
N ASP A 92 5.99 -7.59 -23.25
CA ASP A 92 7.36 -7.61 -22.74
C ASP A 92 7.49 -7.02 -21.33
N ASP A 93 6.38 -6.65 -20.69
CA ASP A 93 6.40 -6.04 -19.36
C ASP A 93 6.98 -7.02 -18.31
N PRO A 94 8.00 -6.62 -17.53
CA PRO A 94 8.61 -7.48 -16.51
C PRO A 94 7.63 -8.01 -15.47
N LEU A 95 6.54 -7.28 -15.20
CA LEU A 95 5.52 -7.70 -14.24
C LEU A 95 4.89 -9.04 -14.64
N LEU A 96 4.74 -9.33 -15.94
CA LEU A 96 4.16 -10.60 -16.45
C LEU A 96 4.95 -11.85 -16.02
N ARG A 97 6.19 -11.69 -15.56
CA ARG A 97 7.03 -12.79 -15.06
C ARG A 97 7.02 -12.88 -13.53
N ARG A 98 6.38 -11.94 -12.84
CA ARG A 98 6.38 -11.87 -11.37
C ARG A 98 5.38 -12.86 -10.81
N LYS A 99 5.91 -13.95 -10.25
CA LYS A 99 5.19 -14.96 -9.48
C LYS A 99 5.99 -15.25 -8.21
N PHE A 100 5.31 -15.31 -7.06
CA PHE A 100 5.94 -15.53 -5.77
C PHE A 100 4.95 -16.16 -4.77
N GLU A 101 5.49 -16.79 -3.73
CA GLU A 101 4.71 -17.25 -2.58
C GLU A 101 4.74 -16.17 -1.47
N PHE A 102 3.58 -15.75 -0.99
CA PHE A 102 3.44 -14.91 0.18
C PHE A 102 3.01 -15.76 1.37
N ARG A 103 3.83 -15.85 2.41
CA ARG A 103 3.46 -16.52 3.66
C ARG A 103 2.93 -15.52 4.67
N TYR A 104 1.66 -15.66 5.04
CA TYR A 104 0.99 -14.79 6.00
C TYR A 104 0.31 -15.62 7.08
N SER A 105 0.59 -15.31 8.35
CA SER A 105 0.08 -16.05 9.52
C SER A 105 0.37 -17.56 9.51
N GLY A 106 1.42 -17.98 8.80
CA GLY A 106 1.83 -19.38 8.66
C GLY A 106 1.32 -20.09 7.41
N ASP A 107 0.34 -19.51 6.71
CA ASP A 107 -0.27 -20.10 5.53
C ASP A 107 0.37 -19.55 4.22
N PRO A 108 0.58 -20.39 3.20
CA PRO A 108 1.15 -19.98 1.92
C PRO A 108 0.05 -19.54 0.94
N TYR A 109 0.29 -18.41 0.26
CA TYR A 109 -0.55 -17.88 -0.80
C TYR A 109 0.25 -17.69 -2.07
N GLU A 110 -0.26 -18.17 -3.21
CA GLU A 110 0.39 -17.93 -4.50
C GLU A 110 -0.03 -16.57 -5.05
N CYS A 111 0.95 -15.71 -5.31
CA CYS A 111 0.76 -14.37 -5.85
C CYS A 111 1.41 -14.26 -7.23
N SER A 112 0.70 -13.70 -8.21
CA SER A 112 1.26 -13.58 -9.56
C SER A 112 0.54 -12.56 -10.42
N PHE A 113 1.28 -11.85 -11.28
CA PHE A 113 0.70 -11.11 -12.39
C PHE A 113 0.54 -12.06 -13.59
N GLU A 114 -0.70 -12.37 -13.96
CA GLU A 114 -1.01 -13.30 -15.04
C GLU A 114 -2.17 -12.78 -15.89
N LEU A 115 -2.46 -13.50 -16.98
CA LEU A 115 -3.60 -13.22 -17.83
C LEU A 115 -4.88 -13.11 -16.99
N SER A 116 -5.65 -12.06 -17.28
CA SER A 116 -6.95 -11.87 -16.68
C SER A 116 -7.93 -12.95 -17.11
N SER A 117 -8.85 -13.30 -16.22
CA SER A 117 -9.84 -14.32 -16.50
C SER A 117 -10.75 -13.91 -17.65
N ARG A 118 -11.25 -14.92 -18.38
CA ARG A 118 -12.29 -14.71 -19.39
C ARG A 118 -13.54 -14.06 -18.77
N ARG A 119 -13.84 -14.34 -17.50
CA ARG A 119 -15.00 -13.78 -16.80
C ARG A 119 -14.84 -12.28 -16.58
N LEU A 120 -13.69 -11.82 -16.09
CA LEU A 120 -13.37 -10.40 -15.97
C LEU A 120 -13.45 -9.71 -17.33
N ARG A 121 -12.86 -10.30 -18.38
CA ARG A 121 -12.87 -9.73 -19.72
C ARG A 121 -14.29 -9.59 -20.30
N LEU A 122 -15.14 -10.61 -20.12
CA LEU A 122 -16.55 -10.54 -20.53
C LEU A 122 -17.31 -9.44 -19.77
N LEU A 123 -17.14 -9.37 -18.45
CA LEU A 123 -17.74 -8.33 -17.62
C LEU A 123 -17.29 -6.93 -18.07
N ALA A 124 -15.98 -6.73 -18.21
CA ALA A 124 -15.40 -5.44 -18.60
C ALA A 124 -15.81 -5.03 -20.03
N SER A 125 -16.01 -5.98 -20.94
CA SER A 125 -16.43 -5.67 -22.31
C SER A 125 -17.82 -5.04 -22.38
N GLU A 126 -18.67 -5.29 -21.38
CA GLU A 126 -20.02 -4.72 -21.33
C GLU A 126 -20.15 -3.57 -20.32
N ALA A 127 -19.25 -3.47 -19.33
CA ALA A 127 -19.27 -2.44 -18.30
C ALA A 127 -19.32 -1.01 -18.86
N ARG A 128 -20.20 -0.17 -18.30
CA ARG A 128 -20.37 1.25 -18.67
C ARG A 128 -20.29 2.15 -17.45
N ASP A 129 -19.51 3.20 -17.56
CA ASP A 129 -19.49 4.28 -16.59
C ASP A 129 -20.70 5.20 -16.81
N THR A 130 -21.46 5.44 -15.74
CA THR A 130 -22.67 6.27 -15.73
C THR A 130 -22.46 7.59 -14.98
N SER A 131 -21.27 7.81 -14.42
CA SER A 131 -20.96 9.06 -13.73
C SER A 131 -21.01 10.25 -14.71
N THR A 132 -21.70 11.32 -14.31
CA THR A 132 -21.75 12.59 -15.06
C THR A 132 -20.76 13.62 -14.52
N LYS A 133 -20.16 13.36 -13.35
CA LYS A 133 -19.19 14.20 -12.66
C LYS A 133 -18.25 13.33 -11.82
N GLY A 134 -17.03 13.11 -12.29
CA GLY A 134 -15.98 12.40 -11.55
C GLY A 134 -14.98 11.75 -12.49
N PRO A 135 -13.74 11.46 -12.04
CA PRO A 135 -12.81 10.65 -12.81
C PRO A 135 -13.40 9.23 -13.00
N PRO A 136 -13.45 8.70 -14.24
CA PRO A 136 -14.00 7.39 -14.49
C PRO A 136 -13.07 6.30 -13.96
N SER A 137 -13.64 5.13 -13.60
CA SER A 137 -12.94 3.84 -13.41
C SER A 137 -12.15 3.62 -12.10
N PHE A 138 -12.81 3.61 -10.93
CA PHE A 138 -12.20 3.08 -9.69
C PHE A 138 -11.91 1.57 -9.74
N ARG A 139 -12.62 0.77 -10.57
CA ARG A 139 -12.37 -0.68 -10.72
C ARG A 139 -11.41 -1.05 -11.86
N ASN A 140 -10.69 -0.11 -12.46
CA ASN A 140 -9.77 -0.36 -13.57
C ASN A 140 -10.38 -1.15 -14.75
N LEU A 141 -11.69 -1.03 -15.01
CA LEU A 141 -12.37 -1.77 -16.08
C LEU A 141 -12.17 -1.11 -17.46
N LEU A 142 -11.88 0.19 -17.50
CA LEU A 142 -11.78 0.94 -18.75
C LEU A 142 -10.67 0.47 -19.71
N PRO A 143 -9.45 0.13 -19.24
CA PRO A 143 -8.43 -0.45 -20.13
C PRO A 143 -8.86 -1.77 -20.76
N PHE A 144 -9.55 -2.63 -19.99
CA PHE A 144 -10.08 -3.91 -20.47
C PHE A 144 -11.20 -3.69 -21.49
N HIS A 145 -12.13 -2.78 -21.20
CA HIS A 145 -13.22 -2.41 -22.10
C HIS A 145 -12.67 -1.95 -23.46
N HIS A 146 -11.72 -1.02 -23.46
CA HIS A 146 -11.06 -0.55 -24.69
C HIS A 146 -10.37 -1.70 -25.43
N PHE A 147 -9.60 -2.54 -24.73
CA PHE A 147 -8.93 -3.67 -25.36
C PHE A 147 -9.88 -4.64 -26.03
N GLU A 148 -10.98 -5.03 -25.37
CA GLU A 148 -11.97 -5.93 -25.95
C GLU A 148 -12.68 -5.31 -27.16
N HIS A 149 -13.00 -4.02 -27.10
CA HIS A 149 -13.61 -3.32 -28.23
C HIS A 149 -12.65 -3.20 -29.42
N THR A 150 -11.40 -2.83 -29.18
CA THR A 150 -10.38 -2.79 -30.23
C THR A 150 -10.13 -4.19 -30.80
N LEU A 151 -10.05 -5.23 -29.97
CA LEU A 151 -9.87 -6.61 -30.43
C LEU A 151 -11.00 -7.09 -31.35
N ARG A 152 -12.24 -6.64 -31.11
CA ARG A 152 -13.40 -6.95 -31.97
C ARG A 152 -13.39 -6.16 -33.28
N ALA A 153 -12.95 -4.91 -33.24
CA ALA A 153 -12.99 -3.99 -34.39
C ALA A 153 -11.77 -4.12 -35.31
N ASP A 154 -10.59 -4.29 -34.73
CA ASP A 154 -9.30 -4.38 -35.40
C ASP A 154 -8.35 -5.32 -34.62
N PRO A 155 -8.47 -6.66 -34.84
CA PRO A 155 -7.65 -7.65 -34.15
C PRO A 155 -6.14 -7.47 -34.37
N ASP A 156 -5.75 -6.90 -35.52
CA ASP A 156 -4.36 -6.74 -35.95
C ASP A 156 -3.75 -5.39 -35.52
N SER A 157 -4.48 -4.60 -34.73
CA SER A 157 -3.95 -3.34 -34.21
C SER A 157 -2.69 -3.58 -33.35
N THR A 158 -1.74 -2.65 -33.39
CA THR A 158 -0.54 -2.73 -32.53
C THR A 158 -0.91 -2.83 -31.05
N PHE A 159 -2.01 -2.21 -30.64
CA PHE A 159 -2.50 -2.23 -29.26
C PHE A 159 -2.96 -3.63 -28.84
N THR A 160 -3.71 -4.35 -29.70
CA THR A 160 -4.18 -5.71 -29.42
C THR A 160 -3.08 -6.75 -29.60
N LEU A 161 -2.17 -6.53 -30.55
CA LEU A 161 -1.03 -7.41 -30.78
C LEU A 161 0.03 -7.32 -29.67
N ASN A 162 0.22 -6.16 -29.04
CA ASN A 162 1.21 -5.98 -27.98
C ASN A 162 0.59 -5.92 -26.57
N GLY A 163 -0.72 -5.77 -26.45
CA GLY A 163 -1.43 -5.68 -25.18
C GLY A 163 -1.79 -7.05 -24.59
N THR A 164 -1.66 -7.17 -23.28
CA THR A 164 -1.98 -8.36 -22.49
C THR A 164 -2.86 -7.95 -21.31
N PRO A 165 -4.18 -8.25 -21.34
CA PRO A 165 -5.05 -8.03 -20.19
C PRO A 165 -4.55 -8.82 -18.99
N THR A 166 -4.08 -8.12 -17.97
CA THR A 166 -3.32 -8.67 -16.85
C THR A 166 -4.00 -8.33 -15.55
N SER A 167 -4.11 -9.33 -14.67
CA SER A 167 -4.60 -9.17 -13.31
C SER A 167 -3.57 -9.69 -12.34
N PHE A 168 -3.64 -9.21 -11.10
CA PHE A 168 -2.85 -9.76 -10.01
C PHE A 168 -3.69 -10.80 -9.27
N TRP A 169 -3.19 -12.03 -9.22
CA TRP A 169 -3.87 -13.18 -8.65
C TRP A 169 -3.35 -13.45 -7.25
N ILE A 170 -4.28 -13.73 -6.32
CA ILE A 170 -3.98 -14.30 -5.01
C ILE A 170 -4.76 -15.62 -4.89
N ARG A 171 -4.04 -16.73 -4.76
CA ARG A 171 -4.60 -18.08 -4.70
C ARG A 171 -4.27 -18.78 -3.38
N GLY A 172 -5.07 -19.78 -3.02
CA GLY A 172 -4.94 -20.49 -1.75
C GLY A 172 -5.79 -19.91 -0.62
N LEU A 173 -6.74 -19.02 -0.95
CA LEU A 173 -7.73 -18.53 0.00
C LEU A 173 -8.83 -19.59 0.15
N GLU A 174 -8.93 -20.28 1.30
CA GLU A 174 -9.96 -21.32 1.50
C GLU A 174 -11.39 -20.76 1.48
N SER A 175 -11.57 -19.51 1.93
CA SER A 175 -12.85 -18.81 1.91
C SER A 175 -12.64 -17.30 1.80
N PHE A 176 -13.61 -16.60 1.21
CA PHE A 176 -13.56 -15.15 1.11
C PHE A 176 -14.09 -14.49 2.39
N ASN A 177 -13.17 -14.11 3.28
CA ASN A 177 -13.41 -13.22 4.40
C ASN A 177 -12.78 -11.86 4.09
N GLU A 178 -13.62 -10.84 3.88
CA GLU A 178 -13.16 -9.54 3.37
C GLU A 178 -12.23 -8.80 4.34
N ASP A 179 -12.43 -8.93 5.65
CA ASP A 179 -11.57 -8.32 6.67
C ASP A 179 -10.19 -8.96 6.72
N PHE A 180 -10.15 -10.30 6.76
CA PHE A 180 -8.89 -11.05 6.73
C PHE A 180 -8.11 -10.76 5.45
N VAL A 181 -8.78 -10.78 4.30
CA VAL A 181 -8.16 -10.48 3.01
C VAL A 181 -7.63 -9.05 2.98
N ALA A 182 -8.37 -8.08 3.55
CA ALA A 182 -7.91 -6.69 3.59
C ALA A 182 -6.63 -6.55 4.42
N GLU A 183 -6.58 -7.18 5.60
CA GLU A 183 -5.39 -7.18 6.44
C GLU A 183 -4.18 -7.85 5.75
N MET A 184 -4.39 -9.04 5.18
CA MET A 184 -3.38 -9.77 4.43
C MET A 184 -2.85 -8.94 3.25
N VAL A 185 -3.74 -8.30 2.48
CA VAL A 185 -3.38 -7.48 1.33
C VAL A 185 -2.57 -6.24 1.72
N ARG A 186 -2.88 -5.59 2.87
CA ARG A 186 -2.06 -4.47 3.37
C ARG A 186 -0.63 -4.92 3.70
N ASN A 187 -0.49 -6.08 4.36
CA ASN A 187 0.81 -6.68 4.63
C ASN A 187 1.54 -7.05 3.32
N LEU A 188 0.83 -7.66 2.38
CA LEU A 188 1.37 -7.99 1.05
C LEU A 188 1.88 -6.74 0.33
N ASN A 189 1.07 -5.68 0.26
CA ASN A 189 1.45 -4.39 -0.34
C ASN A 189 2.70 -3.82 0.32
N PHE A 190 2.79 -3.87 1.65
CA PHE A 190 3.97 -3.43 2.38
C PHE A 190 5.21 -4.22 1.94
N HIS A 191 5.16 -5.55 1.99
CA HIS A 191 6.30 -6.41 1.63
C HIS A 191 6.70 -6.24 0.16
N MET A 192 5.75 -6.21 -0.75
CA MET A 192 6.03 -5.96 -2.16
C MET A 192 6.74 -4.61 -2.32
N SER A 193 6.21 -3.52 -1.72
CA SER A 193 6.78 -2.17 -1.84
C SER A 193 8.15 -2.02 -1.20
N HIS A 194 8.45 -2.83 -0.19
CA HIS A 194 9.77 -2.87 0.43
C HIS A 194 10.83 -3.41 -0.53
N PHE A 195 10.53 -4.48 -1.27
CA PHE A 195 11.47 -5.08 -2.22
C PHE A 195 11.49 -4.38 -3.59
N ASP A 196 10.34 -3.89 -4.06
CA ASP A 196 10.23 -3.13 -5.29
C ASP A 196 9.23 -1.98 -5.11
N ARG A 197 9.75 -0.76 -4.99
CA ARG A 197 8.95 0.45 -4.80
C ARG A 197 8.04 0.78 -5.99
N ASN A 198 8.27 0.18 -7.16
CA ASN A 198 7.43 0.33 -8.35
C ASN A 198 6.36 -0.74 -8.48
N THR A 199 6.35 -1.73 -7.59
CA THR A 199 5.37 -2.79 -7.67
C THR A 199 3.96 -2.20 -7.57
N PRO A 200 3.03 -2.62 -8.44
CA PRO A 200 1.65 -2.22 -8.30
C PRO A 200 1.11 -2.64 -6.93
N ARG A 201 0.32 -1.76 -6.32
CA ARG A 201 -0.32 -2.01 -5.02
C ARG A 201 -1.78 -2.37 -5.25
N VAL A 202 -2.27 -3.33 -4.48
CA VAL A 202 -3.70 -3.64 -4.45
C VAL A 202 -4.43 -2.54 -3.69
N ILE A 203 -5.42 -1.92 -4.32
CA ILE A 203 -6.21 -0.85 -3.71
C ILE A 203 -7.23 -1.49 -2.76
N VAL A 204 -7.15 -1.13 -1.47
CA VAL A 204 -8.14 -1.48 -0.45
C VAL A 204 -8.98 -0.23 -0.18
N HIS A 205 -10.23 -0.24 -0.61
CA HIS A 205 -11.17 0.83 -0.38
C HIS A 205 -11.67 0.77 1.07
N GLU A 206 -11.57 1.88 1.78
CA GLU A 206 -12.22 2.02 3.09
C GLU A 206 -13.72 2.30 2.90
N GLU A 207 -14.54 1.98 3.92
CA GLU A 207 -15.96 2.38 3.90
C GLU A 207 -16.06 3.91 3.80
N LYS A 208 -16.44 4.37 2.60
CA LYS A 208 -16.56 5.77 2.14
C LYS A 208 -16.09 6.86 3.12
N MET A 209 -14.86 7.31 2.92
CA MET A 209 -14.57 8.74 2.81
C MET A 209 -14.02 9.00 1.41
N ASP A 210 -14.72 9.86 0.65
CA ASP A 210 -14.29 10.31 -0.68
C ASP A 210 -12.96 11.05 -0.57
N VAL A 211 -11.87 10.48 -1.09
CA VAL A 211 -10.62 11.23 -1.32
C VAL A 211 -9.91 10.74 -2.59
N ASP A 212 -9.85 11.64 -3.58
CA ASP A 212 -9.02 11.52 -4.79
C ASP A 212 -7.53 11.38 -4.43
N SER A 213 -6.82 10.45 -5.08
CA SER A 213 -5.35 10.36 -5.02
C SER A 213 -4.74 10.69 -6.39
N PRO A 214 -3.78 11.64 -6.49
CA PRO A 214 -3.05 11.90 -7.72
C PRO A 214 -1.75 11.07 -7.84
N ASP A 215 -1.32 10.91 -9.10
CA ASP A 215 -0.19 10.14 -9.65
C ASP A 215 1.12 10.10 -8.84
N GLN A 216 1.72 8.90 -8.77
CA GLN A 216 3.09 8.68 -8.32
C GLN A 216 4.08 8.68 -9.49
N HIS A 217 5.20 9.39 -9.31
CA HIS A 217 6.37 9.34 -10.20
C HIS A 217 7.11 8.01 -10.03
N SER A 218 7.64 7.45 -11.13
CA SER A 218 8.34 6.16 -11.19
C SER A 218 9.80 6.22 -10.69
N PRO A 219 10.16 5.51 -9.60
CA PRO A 219 11.55 5.18 -9.26
C PRO A 219 12.17 4.06 -10.14
N PRO A 220 13.47 3.74 -10.00
CA PRO A 220 14.16 2.78 -10.89
C PRO A 220 13.69 1.33 -10.70
N GLN A 221 13.66 0.57 -11.81
CA GLN A 221 13.33 -0.86 -11.84
C GLN A 221 14.34 -1.68 -11.04
N VAL A 222 13.84 -2.55 -10.16
CA VAL A 222 14.67 -3.53 -9.46
C VAL A 222 14.88 -4.74 -10.39
N GLU A 223 16.14 -5.14 -10.61
CA GLU A 223 16.49 -6.26 -11.51
C GLU A 223 16.02 -7.63 -10.99
N TYR A 224 15.77 -7.75 -9.68
CA TYR A 224 15.40 -9.00 -9.02
C TYR A 224 14.32 -8.77 -7.95
N PHE A 225 13.19 -9.48 -8.09
CA PHE A 225 12.13 -9.57 -7.08
C PHE A 225 12.16 -10.97 -6.45
N PRO A 226 12.10 -11.12 -5.12
CA PRO A 226 12.23 -12.42 -4.46
C PRO A 226 11.09 -13.38 -4.84
N GLU A 227 11.42 -14.66 -5.00
CA GLU A 227 10.44 -15.73 -5.30
C GLU A 227 9.58 -16.11 -4.07
N ILE A 228 10.07 -15.83 -2.87
CA ILE A 228 9.38 -16.12 -1.59
C ILE A 228 9.43 -14.87 -0.72
N LEU A 229 8.25 -14.38 -0.32
CA LEU A 229 8.08 -13.31 0.65
C LEU A 229 7.61 -13.90 1.98
N THR A 230 8.44 -13.78 3.01
CA THR A 230 8.06 -14.13 4.38
C THR A 230 7.65 -12.87 5.11
N GLY A 231 6.36 -12.75 5.40
CA GLY A 231 5.82 -11.63 6.16
C GLY A 231 5.70 -11.94 7.64
N ARG A 232 5.73 -10.89 8.45
CA ARG A 232 5.27 -10.92 9.84
C ARG A 232 4.18 -9.87 9.99
N GLU A 233 3.29 -10.07 10.95
CA GLU A 233 2.29 -9.06 11.26
C GLU A 233 3.00 -7.76 11.72
N ILE A 234 2.64 -6.65 11.08
CA ILE A 234 3.10 -5.30 11.43
C ILE A 234 1.94 -4.59 12.11
N ASP A 235 2.25 -3.79 13.14
CA ASP A 235 1.28 -2.95 13.83
C ASP A 235 0.42 -2.15 12.82
N GLN A 236 -0.91 -2.28 12.94
CA GLN A 236 -1.86 -1.69 12.01
C GLN A 236 -1.73 -0.17 11.92
N HIS A 237 -1.38 0.51 13.02
CA HIS A 237 -1.16 1.95 13.00
C HIS A 237 0.05 2.33 12.14
N LEU A 238 1.14 1.56 12.23
CA LEU A 238 2.32 1.75 11.38
C LEU A 238 1.99 1.48 9.91
N LEU A 239 1.16 0.48 9.61
CA LEU A 239 0.69 0.19 8.25
C LEU A 239 -0.13 1.35 7.67
N ILE A 240 -1.06 1.92 8.45
CA ILE A 240 -1.87 3.08 8.02
C ILE A 240 -0.98 4.29 7.73
N LEU A 241 0.00 4.57 8.60
CA LEU A 241 0.95 5.67 8.40
C LEU A 241 1.80 5.44 7.14
N TRP A 242 2.27 4.21 6.92
CA TRP A 242 3.03 3.83 5.73
C TRP A 242 2.20 4.00 4.45
N GLU A 243 0.96 3.50 4.45
CA GLU A 243 0.02 3.66 3.33
C GLU A 243 -0.24 5.13 3.02
N SER A 244 -0.47 5.94 4.04
CA SER A 244 -0.71 7.37 3.89
C SER A 244 0.52 8.10 3.34
N ALA A 245 1.74 7.68 3.72
CA ALA A 245 3.00 8.26 3.24
C ALA A 245 3.32 8.01 1.76
N HIS A 246 2.50 7.20 1.08
CA HIS A 246 2.57 6.98 -0.35
C HIS A 246 1.75 8.02 -1.13
N SER A 247 0.77 8.68 -0.51
CA SER A 247 -0.03 9.72 -1.14
C SER A 247 0.34 11.11 -0.59
N GLY A 248 -0.01 12.16 -1.34
CA GLY A 248 0.18 13.53 -0.91
C GLY A 248 1.53 14.17 -1.28
N ASP A 249 1.66 15.45 -0.92
CA ASP A 249 2.82 16.26 -1.24
C ASP A 249 4.07 15.89 -0.39
N PRO A 250 5.28 16.35 -0.76
CA PRO A 250 6.51 16.05 -0.03
C PRO A 250 6.48 16.37 1.47
N PHE A 251 5.71 17.35 1.92
CA PHE A 251 5.62 17.68 3.35
C PHE A 251 4.82 16.63 4.10
N LEU A 252 3.64 16.27 3.60
CA LEU A 252 2.79 15.28 4.25
C LEU A 252 3.48 13.92 4.34
N ARG A 253 4.12 13.51 3.24
CA ARG A 253 4.92 12.27 3.18
C ARG A 253 6.04 12.28 4.21
N PHE A 254 6.79 13.40 4.32
CA PHE A 254 7.85 13.53 5.31
C PHE A 254 7.31 13.37 6.74
N ILE A 255 6.19 14.03 7.05
CA ILE A 255 5.58 13.94 8.38
C ILE A 255 5.14 12.52 8.69
N GLN A 256 4.50 11.82 7.75
CA GLN A 256 3.99 10.47 7.97
C GLN A 256 5.13 9.46 8.15
N TYR A 257 6.20 9.51 7.34
CA TYR A 257 7.37 8.66 7.57
C TYR A 257 8.07 8.97 8.90
N TYR A 258 8.14 10.24 9.31
CA TYR A 258 8.72 10.58 10.61
C TYR A 258 7.84 10.11 11.77
N GLN A 259 6.51 10.16 11.63
CA GLN A 259 5.57 9.63 12.63
C GLN A 259 5.74 8.12 12.85
N ILE A 260 6.09 7.35 11.80
CA ILE A 260 6.45 5.94 11.95
C ILE A 260 7.66 5.79 12.88
N LEU A 261 8.69 6.62 12.73
CA LEU A 261 9.86 6.62 13.61
C LEU A 261 9.51 7.02 15.04
N GLU A 262 8.65 8.03 15.22
CA GLU A 262 8.18 8.47 16.55
C GLU A 262 7.41 7.35 17.26
N TYR A 263 6.47 6.71 16.56
CA TYR A 263 5.68 5.61 17.10
C TYR A 263 6.55 4.40 17.41
N ALA A 264 7.34 3.92 16.45
CA ALA A 264 8.21 2.78 16.64
C ALA A 264 9.24 3.03 17.76
N GLY A 265 9.83 4.22 17.83
CA GLY A 265 10.78 4.60 18.87
C GLY A 265 10.18 4.56 20.27
N PHE A 266 8.91 4.96 20.43
CA PHE A 266 8.19 4.88 21.69
C PHE A 266 8.03 3.43 22.21
N TYR A 267 7.72 2.48 21.31
CA TYR A 267 7.52 1.07 21.68
C TYR A 267 8.80 0.24 21.71
N TYR A 268 9.83 0.65 20.96
CA TYR A 268 11.13 -0.02 20.91
C TYR A 268 11.75 -0.26 22.29
N LEU A 269 11.72 0.78 23.14
CA LEU A 269 12.27 0.69 24.50
C LEU A 269 11.44 -0.19 25.44
N GLN A 270 10.13 -0.29 25.21
CA GLN A 270 9.24 -1.09 26.05
C GLN A 270 9.57 -2.59 25.94
N ALA A 271 10.04 -3.06 24.77
CA ALA A 271 10.41 -4.45 24.55
C ALA A 271 11.68 -4.86 25.33
N GLU A 272 12.70 -3.99 25.42
CA GLU A 272 13.91 -4.27 26.20
C GLU A 272 13.64 -4.28 27.71
N VAL A 273 12.85 -3.30 28.19
CA VAL A 273 12.42 -3.24 29.59
C VAL A 273 11.57 -4.46 29.92
N ARG A 274 10.63 -4.83 29.05
CA ARG A 274 9.81 -6.04 29.21
C ARG A 274 10.69 -7.28 29.32
N ARG A 275 11.68 -7.47 28.44
CA ARG A 275 12.63 -8.60 28.53
C ARG A 275 13.50 -8.56 29.78
N ALA A 276 13.91 -7.38 30.24
CA ALA A 276 14.68 -7.23 31.46
C ALA A 276 13.85 -7.59 32.70
N VAL A 277 12.57 -7.17 32.73
CA VAL A 277 11.60 -7.52 33.78
C VAL A 277 11.27 -9.00 33.73
N GLU A 278 10.97 -9.57 32.56
CA GLU A 278 10.71 -11.00 32.35
C GLU A 278 11.90 -11.85 32.84
N ARG A 279 13.14 -11.44 32.52
CA ARG A 279 14.35 -12.10 33.07
C ARG A 279 14.47 -11.95 34.58
N ALA A 280 14.11 -10.80 35.15
CA ALA A 280 14.18 -10.55 36.59
C ALA A 280 13.18 -11.42 37.38
N ILE A 281 11.99 -11.69 36.83
CA ILE A 281 10.95 -12.51 37.47
C ILE A 281 11.07 -14.01 37.15
N SER A 282 11.75 -14.37 36.06
CA SER A 282 11.89 -15.77 35.61
C SER A 282 13.10 -16.50 36.21
N VAL A 283 13.90 -15.86 37.09
CA VAL A 283 14.99 -16.56 37.77
C VAL A 283 14.45 -17.58 38.78
N PRO A 284 15.03 -18.80 38.88
CA PRO A 284 14.48 -19.87 39.73
C PRO A 284 14.35 -19.51 41.22
N ASP A 285 15.16 -18.56 41.71
CA ASP A 285 15.14 -18.09 43.10
C ASP A 285 14.27 -16.83 43.30
N ALA A 286 13.58 -16.33 42.28
CA ALA A 286 12.80 -15.09 42.31
C ALA A 286 11.78 -15.06 43.48
N ALA A 287 11.06 -16.16 43.69
CA ALA A 287 10.06 -16.27 44.75
C ALA A 287 10.66 -16.24 46.17
N SER A 288 11.95 -16.57 46.30
CA SER A 288 12.65 -16.62 47.60
C SER A 288 13.41 -15.34 47.95
N ARG A 289 13.51 -14.39 47.01
CA ARG A 289 14.29 -13.14 47.15
C ARG A 289 13.55 -11.95 46.51
N PRO A 290 12.34 -11.60 46.99
CA PRO A 290 11.51 -10.58 46.36
C PRO A 290 12.21 -9.21 46.30
N GLU A 291 12.98 -8.81 47.31
CA GLU A 291 13.68 -7.53 47.34
C GLU A 291 14.72 -7.39 46.22
N ARG A 292 15.40 -8.50 45.88
CA ARG A 292 16.39 -8.52 44.78
C ARG A 292 15.72 -8.45 43.42
N VAL A 293 14.56 -9.08 43.27
CA VAL A 293 13.75 -8.99 42.05
C VAL A 293 13.21 -7.57 41.90
N THR A 294 12.65 -6.99 42.95
CA THR A 294 12.19 -5.60 42.98
C THR A 294 13.31 -4.63 42.61
N GLN A 295 14.52 -4.79 43.18
CA GLN A 295 15.66 -3.95 42.81
C GLN A 295 16.02 -4.07 41.34
N ARG A 296 16.06 -5.29 40.78
CA ARG A 296 16.35 -5.51 39.35
C ARG A 296 15.28 -4.93 38.42
N VAL A 297 14.01 -5.01 38.82
CA VAL A 297 12.91 -4.38 38.08
C VAL A 297 13.04 -2.86 38.13
N LEU A 298 13.32 -2.28 39.30
CA LEU A 298 13.57 -0.84 39.45
C LEU A 298 14.81 -0.39 38.66
N ASP A 299 15.88 -1.18 38.65
CA ASP A 299 17.09 -0.90 37.89
C ASP A 299 16.79 -0.93 36.38
N ALA A 300 16.05 -1.93 35.89
CA ALA A 300 15.61 -2.02 34.49
C ALA A 300 14.68 -0.87 34.07
N MET A 301 13.80 -0.43 34.98
CA MET A 301 12.92 0.73 34.75
C MET A 301 13.69 2.06 34.83
N SER A 302 14.72 2.16 35.67
CA SER A 302 15.55 3.36 35.86
C SER A 302 16.66 3.53 34.82
N ALA A 303 17.05 2.45 34.14
CA ALA A 303 17.94 2.49 32.97
C ALA A 303 17.31 3.23 31.76
N GLN A 304 16.04 3.65 31.86
CA GLN A 304 15.38 4.56 30.93
C GLN A 304 15.94 5.98 31.03
N THR A 305 17.16 6.19 30.53
CA THR A 305 17.72 7.55 30.39
C THR A 305 17.63 8.10 28.97
N LEU A 306 17.31 7.28 27.97
CA LEU A 306 17.11 7.75 26.60
C LEU A 306 15.72 8.38 26.48
N GLN A 307 15.66 9.71 26.37
CA GLN A 307 14.41 10.46 26.16
C GLN A 307 14.20 10.79 24.68
N GLY A 308 12.98 10.60 24.18
CA GLY A 308 12.52 11.05 22.85
C GLY A 308 13.50 10.72 21.72
N ASN A 309 14.14 11.75 21.16
CA ASN A 309 15.06 11.62 20.02
C ASN A 309 16.22 10.65 20.23
N GLN A 310 16.71 10.48 21.46
CA GLN A 310 17.80 9.54 21.71
C GLN A 310 17.37 8.08 21.47
N GLN A 311 16.07 7.78 21.64
CA GLN A 311 15.49 6.46 21.37
C GLN A 311 15.42 6.22 19.87
N ILE A 312 14.95 7.21 19.12
CA ILE A 312 14.90 7.17 17.66
C ILE A 312 16.30 6.94 17.09
N ASN A 313 17.31 7.65 17.59
CA ASN A 313 18.70 7.48 17.14
C ASN A 313 19.22 6.05 17.38
N ALA A 314 18.99 5.50 18.58
CA ALA A 314 19.42 4.15 18.92
C ALA A 314 18.71 3.10 18.05
N MET A 315 17.40 3.24 17.84
CA MET A 315 16.60 2.35 17.01
C MET A 315 17.06 2.38 15.54
N ILE A 316 17.31 3.57 14.97
CA ILE A 316 17.83 3.71 13.61
C ILE A 316 19.20 3.02 13.49
N ALA A 317 20.09 3.21 14.47
CA ALA A 317 21.41 2.60 14.46
C ALA A 317 21.38 1.06 14.58
N GLU A 318 20.36 0.48 15.24
CA GLU A 318 20.17 -0.99 15.30
C GLU A 318 19.50 -1.55 14.04
N CYS A 319 18.52 -0.84 13.47
CA CYS A 319 17.68 -1.36 12.39
C CYS A 319 18.19 -1.08 10.97
N VAL A 320 19.13 -0.15 10.80
CA VAL A 320 19.56 0.33 9.48
C VAL A 320 21.07 0.24 9.32
N ASP A 321 21.53 -0.50 8.31
CA ASP A 321 22.94 -0.58 7.94
C ASP A 321 23.38 0.70 7.21
N PRO A 322 24.36 1.46 7.74
CA PRO A 322 24.91 2.63 7.07
C PRO A 322 25.51 2.34 5.68
N ALA A 323 26.00 1.13 5.41
CA ALA A 323 26.58 0.79 4.10
C ALA A 323 25.54 0.79 2.99
N GLU A 324 24.40 0.13 3.23
CA GLU A 324 23.28 0.07 2.29
C GLU A 324 22.65 1.46 2.07
N MET A 325 22.62 2.30 3.11
CA MET A 325 22.15 3.68 3.01
C MET A 325 23.11 4.58 2.21
N LEU A 326 24.42 4.36 2.32
CA LEU A 326 25.40 5.13 1.56
C LEU A 326 25.24 4.85 0.06
N GLU A 327 25.15 3.57 -0.33
CA GLU A 327 24.94 3.15 -1.72
C GLU A 327 23.67 3.78 -2.30
N MET A 328 22.58 3.78 -1.54
CA MET A 328 21.33 4.42 -1.94
C MET A 328 21.46 5.93 -2.15
N LEU A 329 22.26 6.59 -1.32
CA LEU A 329 22.39 8.05 -1.32
C LEU A 329 23.43 8.57 -2.30
N GLU A 330 24.23 7.73 -2.94
CA GLU A 330 25.30 8.14 -3.88
C GLU A 330 24.79 9.14 -4.93
N ALA A 331 23.63 8.89 -5.52
CA ALA A 331 23.04 9.76 -6.55
C ALA A 331 22.53 11.12 -6.03
N SER A 332 22.46 11.30 -4.71
CA SER A 332 21.90 12.49 -4.05
C SER A 332 22.81 13.09 -2.99
N ILE A 333 24.06 12.63 -2.91
CA ILE A 333 24.99 12.98 -1.82
C ILE A 333 25.25 14.50 -1.75
N ASP A 334 25.31 15.16 -2.90
CA ASP A 334 25.48 16.62 -3.02
C ASP A 334 24.41 17.42 -2.25
N ALA A 335 23.18 16.89 -2.16
CA ALA A 335 22.09 17.55 -1.45
C ALA A 335 22.30 17.59 0.07
N PHE A 336 23.19 16.75 0.61
CA PHE A 336 23.52 16.65 2.02
C PHE A 336 24.84 17.34 2.38
N SER A 337 25.63 17.71 1.37
CA SER A 337 26.93 18.36 1.53
C SER A 337 26.87 19.89 1.55
N HIS A 338 25.68 20.47 1.38
CA HIS A 338 25.46 21.92 1.35
C HIS A 338 24.37 22.35 2.34
N ASP A 339 24.52 23.53 2.92
CA ASP A 339 23.49 24.14 3.75
C ASP A 339 22.22 24.42 2.93
N LEU A 340 21.07 24.01 3.42
CA LEU A 340 19.77 24.26 2.79
C LEU A 340 19.04 25.38 3.53
N THR A 341 18.75 26.48 2.84
CA THR A 341 17.93 27.56 3.39
C THR A 341 16.53 27.52 2.79
N PHE A 342 15.52 27.39 3.65
CA PHE A 342 14.11 27.30 3.30
C PHE A 342 13.43 28.66 3.39
N ASP A 343 12.38 28.84 2.59
CA ASP A 343 11.48 29.98 2.71
C ASP A 343 10.82 29.92 4.10
N GLY A 344 10.80 31.04 4.83
CA GLY A 344 10.44 31.07 6.26
C GLY A 344 11.64 31.10 7.21
N GLY A 345 12.86 31.11 6.65
CA GLY A 345 14.11 31.46 7.33
C GLY A 345 14.84 30.28 7.98
N PHE A 346 14.32 29.06 7.85
CA PHE A 346 14.95 27.88 8.43
C PHE A 346 16.15 27.47 7.60
N THR A 347 17.32 27.29 8.24
CA THR A 347 18.52 26.79 7.58
C THR A 347 18.92 25.45 8.19
N LEU A 348 18.90 24.42 7.37
CA LEU A 348 19.46 23.11 7.72
C LEU A 348 20.93 23.09 7.33
N LYS A 349 21.79 22.71 8.28
CA LYS A 349 23.23 22.59 8.02
C LYS A 349 23.54 21.34 7.22
N ALA A 350 24.56 21.44 6.37
CA ALA A 350 25.15 20.28 5.70
C ALA A 350 25.50 19.22 6.75
N ILE A 351 25.17 17.96 6.47
CA ILE A 351 25.47 16.83 7.35
C ILE A 351 26.64 16.00 6.82
N LEU A 352 26.97 16.11 5.54
CA LEU A 352 28.09 15.41 4.90
C LEU A 352 29.18 16.39 4.44
N PRO A 353 30.46 15.98 4.45
CA PRO A 353 31.52 16.71 3.77
C PRO A 353 31.42 16.57 2.24
N GLU A 354 32.09 17.45 1.48
CA GLU A 354 32.13 17.38 0.00
C GLU A 354 32.77 16.08 -0.53
N SER A 355 33.70 15.49 0.23
CA SER A 355 34.25 14.15 -0.03
C SER A 355 33.91 13.21 1.12
N VAL A 356 33.00 12.27 0.87
CA VAL A 356 32.48 11.37 1.90
C VAL A 356 33.25 10.05 1.87
N THR A 357 33.91 9.69 2.98
CA THR A 357 34.35 8.32 3.22
C THR A 357 33.25 7.53 3.95
N TYR A 358 33.28 6.20 3.88
CA TYR A 358 32.33 5.36 4.62
C TYR A 358 32.34 5.63 6.13
N GLU A 359 33.51 5.84 6.73
CA GLU A 359 33.62 6.15 8.16
C GLU A 359 33.03 7.53 8.51
N ASP A 360 33.20 8.52 7.62
CA ASP A 360 32.53 9.81 7.76
C ASP A 360 31.01 9.66 7.68
N PHE A 361 30.51 8.89 6.72
CA PHE A 361 29.08 8.61 6.56
C PHE A 361 28.49 7.90 7.77
N LYS A 362 29.15 6.84 8.27
CA LYS A 362 28.69 6.07 9.43
C LYS A 362 28.54 6.93 10.68
N ARG A 363 29.49 7.84 10.93
CA ARG A 363 29.40 8.80 12.04
C ARG A 363 28.21 9.74 11.87
N VAL A 364 27.99 10.24 10.66
CA VAL A 364 26.87 11.13 10.33
C VAL A 364 25.53 10.41 10.46
N TRP A 365 25.44 9.18 9.97
CA TRP A 365 24.25 8.35 10.00
C TRP A 365 23.71 8.12 11.42
N ASN A 366 24.60 7.79 12.36
CA ASN A 366 24.19 7.45 13.73
C ASN A 366 23.85 8.65 14.62
N GLY A 367 24.08 9.89 14.16
CA GLY A 367 23.89 11.08 14.99
C GLY A 367 23.29 12.27 14.26
N GLU A 368 23.96 12.70 13.19
CA GLU A 368 23.61 13.92 12.44
C GLU A 368 22.36 13.74 11.59
N PHE A 369 22.18 12.58 10.95
CA PHE A 369 21.01 12.31 10.12
C PHE A 369 19.70 12.31 10.94
N PRO A 370 19.55 11.53 12.03
CA PRO A 370 18.37 11.58 12.88
C PRO A 370 18.10 12.98 13.47
N ARG A 371 19.17 13.72 13.81
CA ARG A 371 19.08 15.10 14.31
C ARG A 371 18.53 16.04 13.23
N ALA A 372 19.01 15.91 11.99
CA ALA A 372 18.52 16.68 10.86
C ALA A 372 17.04 16.39 10.57
N LEU A 373 16.63 15.12 10.60
CA LEU A 373 15.22 14.72 10.46
C LEU A 373 14.34 15.36 11.54
N HIS A 374 14.79 15.33 12.80
CA HIS A 374 14.07 15.96 13.91
C HIS A 374 13.92 17.48 13.71
N ASN A 375 14.99 18.16 13.31
CA ASN A 375 14.98 19.59 13.07
C ASN A 375 14.03 19.96 11.92
N LEU A 376 14.06 19.20 10.82
CA LEU A 376 13.14 19.34 9.71
C LEU A 376 11.69 19.15 10.17
N ARG A 377 11.39 18.07 10.89
CA ARG A 377 10.05 17.81 11.43
C ARG A 377 9.55 18.96 12.30
N ASN A 378 10.37 19.46 13.22
CA ASN A 378 9.98 20.57 14.08
C ASN A 378 9.73 21.85 13.29
N ALA A 379 10.56 22.16 12.29
CA ALA A 379 10.38 23.34 11.45
C ALA A 379 9.13 23.26 10.54
N LEU A 380 8.64 22.05 10.27
CA LEU A 380 7.41 21.79 9.53
C LEU A 380 6.14 21.86 10.40
N VAL A 381 6.17 21.29 11.60
CA VAL A 381 4.98 21.15 12.47
C VAL A 381 4.76 22.35 13.39
N HIS A 382 5.84 22.94 13.93
CA HIS A 382 5.77 23.92 15.02
C HIS A 382 5.84 25.38 14.57
N ALA A 383 5.18 25.70 13.46
CA ALA A 383 5.18 27.04 12.85
C ALA A 383 4.60 28.17 13.73
N ARG A 384 3.94 27.85 14.86
CA ARG A 384 3.24 28.83 15.71
C ARG A 384 3.62 28.85 17.18
N GLU A 385 4.38 27.88 17.71
CA GLU A 385 4.51 27.71 19.17
C GLU A 385 5.71 28.43 19.80
N SER A 386 6.67 28.92 19.02
CA SER A 386 7.82 29.65 19.56
C SER A 386 8.00 30.99 18.86
N ARG A 387 8.10 32.08 19.64
CA ARG A 387 8.32 33.46 19.16
C ARG A 387 9.71 33.67 18.49
N GLN A 388 10.52 32.62 18.32
CA GLN A 388 11.91 32.70 17.84
C GLN A 388 12.32 31.64 16.81
N THR A 389 11.48 30.66 16.44
CA THR A 389 11.88 29.64 15.46
C THR A 389 11.50 30.03 14.04
N THR A 390 12.51 29.97 13.19
CA THR A 390 12.36 29.98 11.74
C THR A 390 11.56 28.75 11.29
N MET A 391 10.69 28.92 10.30
CA MET A 391 9.74 27.89 9.83
C MET A 391 10.03 27.51 8.39
N ILE A 392 9.55 26.35 7.96
CA ILE A 392 9.56 25.98 6.55
C ILE A 392 8.15 26.28 6.00
N ALA A 393 8.04 27.31 5.17
CA ALA A 393 6.78 27.64 4.50
C ALA A 393 6.41 26.54 3.48
N PRO A 394 5.12 26.24 3.28
CA PRO A 394 4.67 25.22 2.33
C PRO A 394 4.71 25.74 0.88
N THR A 395 5.90 26.07 0.38
CA THR A 395 6.13 26.55 -0.99
C THR A 395 6.64 25.41 -1.87
N ARG A 396 6.41 25.52 -3.19
CA ARG A 396 6.96 24.59 -4.18
C ARG A 396 8.49 24.52 -4.14
N ALA A 397 9.16 25.65 -3.90
CA ALA A 397 10.61 25.69 -3.76
C ALA A 397 11.11 24.88 -2.55
N ASN A 398 10.40 24.96 -1.42
CA ASN A 398 10.70 24.17 -0.23
C ASN A 398 10.38 22.67 -0.40
N GLN A 399 9.35 22.31 -1.16
CA GLN A 399 9.09 20.91 -1.53
C GLN A 399 10.28 20.30 -2.30
N VAL A 400 10.83 21.02 -3.27
CA VAL A 400 12.01 20.57 -4.04
C VAL A 400 13.23 20.38 -3.12
N LYS A 401 13.44 21.27 -2.15
CA LYS A 401 14.53 21.16 -1.16
C LYS A 401 14.34 19.99 -0.19
N LEU A 402 13.09 19.60 0.09
CA LEU A 402 12.78 18.50 1.00
C LEU A 402 12.87 17.12 0.32
N ASN A 403 12.63 17.04 -0.99
CA ASN A 403 12.61 15.78 -1.74
C ASN A 403 13.83 14.86 -1.52
N PRO A 404 15.08 15.35 -1.50
CA PRO A 404 16.25 14.49 -1.24
C PRO A 404 16.19 13.76 0.11
N TRP A 405 15.45 14.29 1.09
CA TRP A 405 15.32 13.72 2.43
C TRP A 405 14.23 12.64 2.52
N LEU A 406 13.30 12.57 1.56
CA LEU A 406 12.19 11.61 1.60
C LEU A 406 12.67 10.18 1.38
N LEU A 407 13.58 9.97 0.42
CA LEU A 407 14.07 8.64 0.09
C LEU A 407 14.78 7.96 1.28
N PRO A 408 15.77 8.59 1.95
CA PRO A 408 16.42 7.97 3.10
C PRO A 408 15.50 7.85 4.30
N LEU A 409 14.57 8.80 4.50
CA LEU A 409 13.59 8.73 5.58
C LEU A 409 12.62 7.55 5.38
N ALA A 410 12.08 7.36 4.17
CA ALA A 410 11.19 6.25 3.85
C ALA A 410 11.91 4.90 4.02
N GLU A 411 13.16 4.78 3.57
CA GLU A 411 13.95 3.56 3.78
C GLU A 411 14.17 3.27 5.27
N THR A 412 14.56 4.30 6.02
CA THR A 412 14.77 4.20 7.48
C THR A 412 13.49 3.74 8.17
N ALA A 413 12.35 4.35 7.85
CA ALA A 413 11.05 3.99 8.39
C ALA A 413 10.65 2.54 8.05
N GLY A 414 10.84 2.12 6.80
CA GLY A 414 10.52 0.76 6.35
C GLY A 414 11.35 -0.31 7.06
N ARG A 415 12.66 -0.08 7.22
CA ARG A 415 13.55 -0.97 7.98
C ARG A 415 13.22 -1.01 9.46
N VAL A 416 12.88 0.13 10.04
CA VAL A 416 12.41 0.18 11.42
C VAL A 416 11.13 -0.65 11.57
N MET A 417 10.14 -0.53 10.69
CA MET A 417 8.95 -1.38 10.75
C MET A 417 9.30 -2.89 10.65
N LEU A 418 10.24 -3.24 9.77
CA LEU A 418 10.68 -4.62 9.55
C LEU A 418 11.53 -5.23 10.67
N TYR A 419 12.25 -4.43 11.45
CA TYR A 419 13.23 -4.95 12.42
C TYR A 419 12.94 -4.54 13.87
N SER A 420 12.12 -3.52 14.12
CA SER A 420 11.81 -3.04 15.49
C SER A 420 10.76 -3.88 16.23
N GLY A 421 9.75 -4.41 15.53
CA GLY A 421 8.81 -5.39 16.08
C GLY A 421 9.55 -6.66 16.50
N LYS A 422 9.36 -7.16 17.71
CA LYS A 422 10.14 -8.26 18.28
C LYS A 422 9.31 -9.03 19.28
#